data_AF-A0A813HVW3-F1
#
_entry.id   AF-A0A813HVW3-F1
#
_cell.length_a   1.000
_cell.length_b   1.000
_cell.length_c   1.000
_cell.angle_alpha   90.00
_cell.angle_beta   90.00
_cell.angle_gamma   90.00
#
_symmetry.space_group_name_H-M   'P 1'
#
loop_
_entity.id
_entity.type
_entity.pdbx_description
1 polymer ?
#
loop_
_entity_poly.entity_id
_entity_poly.type
_entity_poly.pdbx_seq_one_letter_code
_entity_poly.pdbx_strand_id
1 'polypeptide(L)'
;FAAQVAAVKLFVKDDGSCKPLASIDSSQWSFLLNNVGKQRFLGQQVTQLFMQIANGVDVQDSKVALSVNIATTTELLRSLIEGSRVNEIPPPPTQAITDKMMLVYEVWRELRAELQAAVDLGNTDPWTALPLPKWLARAGLATDSYEEAALQSTPSLPSHVINMAGRQRMLFQKISKEASMIAYGEDVAGNWVALNSSRDMFTEAHWVLLLGKLADSKRPAIIRTTDVCVIQQMKLVADTYGKLEQAALQTASGNVAAIEDLIKLSPVAFSAMNTAVGFYTSGSASCGALDISFAEWTAVIREIGHLRMLSQKASTEFLLVAFAKYSGNGNSTTADRIALNATITGMHLSLKKLKFGAGVDKIPAAPTQGMVDYVFAVDGMSSSFIQALEADDGSAVASASQTMLVATEKLMTMYMEAAEKSDPTPGCS
;
A
#
# COMPACT_ATOMS: atom_id res chain seq x y z
N PHE A 1 28.74 -16.58 -30.43
CA PHE A 1 28.51 -17.38 -31.65
C PHE A 1 27.60 -18.60 -31.41
N ALA A 2 27.98 -19.58 -30.58
CA ALA A 2 27.15 -20.79 -30.38
C ALA A 2 25.70 -20.51 -29.91
N ALA A 3 25.51 -19.57 -28.97
CA ALA A 3 24.18 -19.15 -28.52
C ALA A 3 23.36 -18.46 -29.64
N GLN A 4 24.01 -17.71 -30.53
CA GLN A 4 23.33 -17.07 -31.68
C GLN A 4 22.92 -18.12 -32.72
N VAL A 5 23.77 -19.12 -32.98
CA VAL A 5 23.44 -20.25 -33.86
C VAL A 5 22.26 -21.05 -33.29
N ALA A 6 22.24 -21.29 -31.97
CA ALA A 6 21.12 -21.94 -31.30
C ALA A 6 19.83 -21.11 -31.41
N ALA A 7 19.91 -19.79 -31.21
CA ALA A 7 18.77 -18.89 -31.38
C ALA A 7 18.22 -18.90 -32.81
N VAL A 8 19.08 -18.86 -33.83
CA VAL A 8 18.65 -18.96 -35.24
C VAL A 8 18.00 -20.31 -35.54
N LYS A 9 18.53 -21.41 -34.99
CA LYS A 9 17.92 -22.74 -35.15
C LYS A 9 16.53 -22.79 -34.54
N LEU A 10 16.35 -22.28 -33.32
CA LEU A 10 15.06 -22.19 -32.65
C LEU A 10 14.08 -21.28 -33.41
N PHE A 11 14.57 -20.18 -33.99
CA PHE A 11 13.77 -19.28 -34.82
C PHE A 11 13.26 -19.96 -36.11
N VAL A 12 14.10 -20.78 -36.75
CA VAL A 12 13.74 -21.52 -37.96
C VAL A 12 12.83 -22.72 -37.65
N LYS A 13 13.09 -23.41 -36.54
CA LYS A 13 12.32 -24.57 -36.09
C LYS A 13 12.35 -24.64 -34.56
N ASP A 14 11.21 -24.36 -33.93
CA ASP A 14 11.02 -24.62 -32.51
C ASP A 14 10.93 -26.14 -32.29
N ASP A 15 11.91 -26.70 -31.59
CA ASP A 15 11.96 -28.10 -31.20
C ASP A 15 11.47 -28.33 -29.76
N GLY A 16 10.93 -27.30 -29.10
CA GLY A 16 10.44 -27.34 -27.73
C GLY A 16 11.55 -27.46 -26.67
N SER A 17 12.82 -27.32 -27.06
CA SER A 17 13.96 -27.35 -26.13
C SER A 17 14.05 -26.07 -25.28
N CYS A 18 13.49 -24.96 -25.77
CA CYS A 18 13.43 -23.70 -25.03
C CYS A 18 12.33 -23.75 -23.98
N LYS A 19 12.70 -23.99 -22.71
CA LYS A 19 11.78 -24.01 -21.55
C LYS A 19 12.09 -22.88 -20.56
N PRO A 20 11.95 -21.60 -20.95
CA PRO A 20 12.39 -20.47 -20.13
C PRO A 20 11.70 -20.44 -18.76
N LEU A 21 10.41 -20.80 -18.66
CA LEU A 21 9.68 -20.89 -17.38
C LEU A 21 10.40 -21.73 -16.32
N ALA A 22 10.95 -22.89 -16.71
CA ALA A 22 11.60 -23.82 -15.78
C ALA A 22 13.00 -23.35 -15.33
N SER A 23 13.56 -22.34 -16.02
CA SER A 23 14.89 -21.79 -15.71
C SER A 23 14.85 -20.54 -14.84
N ILE A 24 13.67 -19.96 -14.60
CA ILE A 24 13.52 -18.77 -13.77
C ILE A 24 13.32 -19.18 -12.31
N ASP A 25 14.27 -18.84 -11.46
CA ASP A 25 14.19 -19.08 -10.03
C ASP A 25 13.31 -18.04 -9.30
N SER A 26 13.06 -18.27 -8.01
CA SER A 26 12.21 -17.39 -7.20
C SER A 26 12.75 -15.96 -7.09
N SER A 27 14.07 -15.76 -7.08
CA SER A 27 14.70 -14.44 -7.01
C SER A 27 14.47 -13.68 -8.32
N GLN A 28 14.70 -14.34 -9.44
CA GLN A 28 14.47 -13.78 -10.77
C GLN A 28 12.99 -13.44 -11.00
N TRP A 29 12.06 -14.28 -10.52
CA TRP A 29 10.63 -13.98 -10.54
C TRP A 29 10.28 -12.75 -9.68
N SER A 30 10.79 -12.67 -8.45
CA SER A 30 10.62 -11.48 -7.60
C SER A 30 11.13 -10.21 -8.28
N PHE A 31 12.32 -10.28 -8.87
CA PHE A 31 12.93 -9.15 -9.57
C PHE A 31 12.10 -8.74 -10.78
N LEU A 32 11.64 -9.71 -11.58
CA LEU A 32 10.82 -9.47 -12.75
C LEU A 32 9.48 -8.83 -12.38
N LEU A 33 8.78 -9.36 -11.37
CA LEU A 33 7.51 -8.82 -10.87
C LEU A 33 7.68 -7.40 -10.34
N ASN A 34 8.77 -7.14 -9.63
CA ASN A 34 9.10 -5.80 -9.15
C ASN A 34 9.30 -4.81 -10.31
N ASN A 35 10.03 -5.21 -11.35
CA ASN A 35 10.36 -4.34 -12.49
C ASN A 35 9.18 -4.11 -13.45
N VAL A 36 8.37 -5.14 -13.74
CA VAL A 36 7.13 -4.94 -14.51
C VAL A 36 6.13 -4.09 -13.71
N GLY A 37 6.09 -4.23 -12.39
CA GLY A 37 5.35 -3.33 -11.51
C GLY A 37 5.85 -1.88 -11.58
N LYS A 38 7.18 -1.69 -11.63
CA LYS A 38 7.85 -0.39 -11.75
C LYS A 38 7.51 0.32 -13.07
N GLN A 39 7.25 -0.40 -14.16
CA GLN A 39 6.78 0.21 -15.42
C GLN A 39 5.48 0.99 -15.29
N ARG A 40 4.51 0.46 -14.51
CA ARG A 40 3.25 1.17 -14.24
C ARG A 40 3.49 2.47 -13.46
N PHE A 41 4.41 2.41 -12.49
CA PHE A 41 4.84 3.60 -11.74
C PHE A 41 5.48 4.64 -12.65
N LEU A 42 6.48 4.25 -13.45
CA LEU A 42 7.19 5.17 -14.34
C LEU A 42 6.23 5.82 -15.35
N GLY A 43 5.29 5.04 -15.91
CA GLY A 43 4.25 5.58 -16.78
C GLY A 43 3.35 6.63 -16.11
N GLN A 44 3.03 6.48 -14.82
CA GLN A 44 2.33 7.54 -14.09
C GLN A 44 3.23 8.72 -13.79
N GLN A 45 4.49 8.48 -13.41
CA GLN A 45 5.44 9.53 -13.06
C GLN A 45 5.70 10.47 -14.24
N VAL A 46 5.93 9.96 -15.46
CA VAL A 46 6.12 10.83 -16.63
C VAL A 46 4.92 11.72 -16.91
N THR A 47 3.70 11.21 -16.71
CA THR A 47 2.49 12.01 -16.89
C THR A 47 2.24 12.99 -15.75
N GLN A 48 2.69 12.64 -14.54
CA GLN A 48 2.64 13.53 -13.40
C GLN A 48 3.59 14.73 -13.59
N LEU A 49 4.80 14.49 -14.08
CA LEU A 49 5.76 15.55 -14.46
C LEU A 49 5.24 16.41 -15.62
N PHE A 50 4.62 15.79 -16.63
CA PHE A 50 3.94 16.54 -17.70
C PHE A 50 2.87 17.48 -17.12
N MET A 51 2.07 17.02 -16.16
CA MET A 51 1.04 17.87 -15.54
C MET A 51 1.63 19.01 -14.71
N GLN A 52 2.81 18.85 -14.10
CA GLN A 52 3.50 19.95 -13.42
C GLN A 52 3.89 21.05 -14.41
N ILE A 53 4.47 20.65 -15.56
CA ILE A 53 4.80 21.56 -16.67
C ILE A 53 3.54 22.29 -17.15
N ALA A 54 2.45 21.55 -17.39
CA ALA A 54 1.19 22.12 -17.89
C ALA A 54 0.54 23.09 -16.89
N ASN A 55 0.62 22.82 -15.59
CA ASN A 55 0.15 23.74 -14.54
C ASN A 55 1.12 24.91 -14.27
N GLY A 56 2.25 24.99 -14.97
CA GLY A 56 3.23 26.06 -14.79
C GLY A 56 4.01 25.98 -13.48
N VAL A 57 4.04 24.82 -12.83
CA VAL A 57 4.75 24.59 -11.55
C VAL A 57 6.06 23.88 -11.82
N ASP A 58 7.16 24.44 -11.31
CA ASP A 58 8.51 23.87 -11.40
C ASP A 58 8.91 23.40 -12.81
N VAL A 59 8.60 24.23 -13.81
CA VAL A 59 8.63 23.84 -15.23
C VAL A 59 9.99 23.33 -15.69
N GLN A 60 11.08 23.98 -15.29
CA GLN A 60 12.42 23.63 -15.76
C GLN A 60 12.89 22.30 -15.17
N ASP A 61 12.77 22.12 -13.85
CA ASP A 61 13.18 20.87 -13.20
C ASP A 61 12.26 19.72 -13.64
N SER A 62 10.97 19.99 -13.82
CA SER A 62 10.01 19.01 -14.35
C SER A 62 10.36 18.55 -15.77
N LYS A 63 10.83 19.45 -16.65
CA LYS A 63 11.29 19.08 -18.01
C LYS A 63 12.52 18.18 -17.98
N VAL A 64 13.50 18.51 -17.13
CA VAL A 64 14.70 17.69 -16.93
C VAL A 64 14.33 16.30 -16.40
N ALA A 65 13.52 16.25 -15.34
CA ALA A 65 13.04 15.01 -14.75
C ALA A 65 12.21 14.18 -15.75
N LEU A 66 11.38 14.82 -16.58
CA LEU A 66 10.58 14.15 -17.59
C LEU A 66 11.46 13.48 -18.64
N SER A 67 12.48 14.19 -19.15
CA SER A 67 13.44 13.63 -20.11
C SER A 67 14.16 12.38 -19.56
N VAL A 68 14.65 12.46 -18.32
CA VAL A 68 15.29 11.33 -17.63
C VAL A 68 14.33 10.15 -17.46
N ASN A 69 13.08 10.41 -17.07
CA ASN A 69 12.10 9.35 -16.87
C ASN A 69 11.62 8.72 -18.19
N ILE A 70 11.55 9.47 -19.29
CA ILE A 70 11.30 8.92 -20.63
C ILE A 70 12.41 7.92 -21.02
N ALA A 71 13.68 8.29 -20.82
CA ALA A 71 14.81 7.42 -21.10
C ALA A 71 14.77 6.15 -20.21
N THR A 72 14.59 6.34 -18.91
CA THR A 72 14.52 5.24 -17.92
C THR A 72 13.38 4.26 -18.22
N THR A 73 12.19 4.78 -18.57
CA THR A 73 11.03 3.95 -18.94
C THR A 73 11.32 3.11 -20.18
N THR A 74 11.92 3.74 -21.20
CA THR A 74 12.29 3.07 -22.46
C THR A 74 13.31 1.95 -22.23
N GLU A 75 14.35 2.22 -21.45
CA GLU A 75 15.40 1.25 -21.16
C GLU A 75 14.88 0.05 -20.37
N LEU A 76 14.10 0.30 -19.32
CA LEU A 76 13.51 -0.77 -18.53
C LEU A 76 12.52 -1.59 -19.38
N LEU A 77 11.79 -0.95 -20.30
CA LEU A 77 10.81 -1.64 -21.14
C LEU A 77 11.49 -2.56 -22.15
N ARG A 78 12.58 -2.10 -22.76
CA ARG A 78 13.45 -2.95 -23.58
C ARG A 78 14.02 -4.11 -22.76
N SER A 79 14.51 -3.84 -21.55
CA SER A 79 15.04 -4.90 -20.67
C SER A 79 13.99 -5.97 -20.33
N LEU A 80 12.72 -5.59 -20.18
CA LEU A 80 11.62 -6.53 -19.93
C LEU A 80 11.17 -7.30 -21.18
N ILE A 81 11.51 -6.85 -22.38
CA ILE A 81 11.19 -7.52 -23.66
C ILE A 81 12.35 -8.42 -24.11
N GLU A 82 13.58 -7.91 -24.00
CA GLU A 82 14.80 -8.56 -24.50
C GLU A 82 15.48 -9.42 -23.43
N GLY A 83 15.17 -9.20 -22.15
CA GLY A 83 15.99 -9.63 -21.02
C GLY A 83 17.22 -8.72 -20.85
N SER A 84 17.80 -8.73 -19.65
CA SER A 84 19.06 -8.04 -19.34
C SER A 84 19.86 -8.86 -18.34
N ARG A 85 21.04 -9.34 -18.74
CA ARG A 85 21.94 -10.06 -17.83
C ARG A 85 22.53 -9.16 -16.76
N VAL A 86 22.85 -7.91 -17.13
CA VAL A 86 23.42 -6.92 -16.20
C VAL A 86 22.43 -6.57 -15.10
N ASN A 87 21.14 -6.52 -15.44
CA ASN A 87 20.09 -6.22 -14.50
C ASN A 87 19.38 -7.48 -13.97
N GLU A 88 19.87 -8.68 -14.28
CA GLU A 88 19.24 -9.95 -13.88
C GLU A 88 17.75 -10.08 -14.26
N ILE A 89 17.34 -9.46 -15.37
CA ILE A 89 15.98 -9.56 -15.92
C ILE A 89 15.95 -10.70 -16.93
N PRO A 90 15.26 -11.82 -16.66
CA PRO A 90 15.05 -12.83 -17.68
C PRO A 90 14.10 -12.28 -18.77
N PRO A 91 14.21 -12.75 -20.02
CA PRO A 91 13.24 -12.41 -21.06
C PRO A 91 11.85 -12.97 -20.71
N PRO A 92 10.78 -12.48 -21.37
CA PRO A 92 9.44 -13.00 -21.20
C PRO A 92 9.38 -14.53 -21.32
N PRO A 93 8.79 -15.25 -20.35
CA PRO A 93 8.88 -16.71 -20.32
C PRO A 93 7.83 -17.42 -21.17
N THR A 94 6.87 -16.70 -21.74
CA THR A 94 5.88 -17.26 -22.67
C THR A 94 5.60 -16.28 -23.80
N GLN A 95 5.21 -16.79 -24.97
CA GLN A 95 4.83 -15.96 -26.11
C GLN A 95 3.67 -15.01 -25.77
N ALA A 96 2.68 -15.49 -25.00
CA ALA A 96 1.55 -14.66 -24.57
C ALA A 96 1.97 -13.45 -23.73
N ILE A 97 3.04 -13.56 -22.94
CA ILE A 97 3.61 -12.43 -22.19
C ILE A 97 4.39 -11.52 -23.15
N THR A 98 5.17 -12.07 -24.08
CA THR A 98 5.86 -11.30 -25.13
C THR A 98 4.86 -10.43 -25.91
N ASP A 99 3.77 -11.01 -26.38
CA ASP A 99 2.74 -10.29 -27.15
C ASP A 99 2.15 -9.12 -26.36
N LYS A 100 1.86 -9.33 -25.05
CA LYS A 100 1.37 -8.27 -24.16
C LYS A 100 2.42 -7.18 -23.96
N MET A 101 3.70 -7.53 -23.80
CA MET A 101 4.79 -6.56 -23.67
C MET A 101 5.03 -5.76 -24.95
N MET A 102 4.82 -6.35 -26.13
CA MET A 102 4.86 -5.63 -27.41
C MET A 102 3.73 -4.63 -27.52
N LEU A 103 2.51 -4.99 -27.11
CA LEU A 103 1.39 -4.05 -27.05
C LEU A 103 1.63 -2.91 -26.06
N VAL A 104 2.31 -3.19 -24.95
CA VAL A 104 2.79 -2.16 -24.02
C VAL A 104 3.74 -1.22 -24.78
N TYR A 105 4.79 -1.75 -25.40
CA TYR A 105 5.79 -0.97 -26.16
C TYR A 105 5.21 -0.11 -27.28
N GLU A 106 4.22 -0.60 -28.03
CA GLU A 106 3.54 0.18 -29.06
C GLU A 106 2.89 1.45 -28.47
N VAL A 107 2.18 1.30 -27.36
CA VAL A 107 1.53 2.45 -26.69
C VAL A 107 2.57 3.36 -26.03
N TRP A 108 3.70 2.82 -25.54
CA TRP A 108 4.80 3.65 -25.06
C TRP A 108 5.33 4.57 -26.16
N ARG A 109 5.49 4.07 -27.38
CA ARG A 109 6.02 4.87 -28.49
C ARG A 109 5.11 6.05 -28.82
N GLU A 110 3.80 5.81 -28.85
CA GLU A 110 2.79 6.87 -28.99
C GLU A 110 2.93 7.88 -27.84
N LEU A 111 2.89 7.42 -26.58
CA LEU A 111 2.99 8.26 -25.39
C LEU A 111 4.28 9.08 -25.34
N ARG A 112 5.42 8.45 -25.63
CA ARG A 112 6.75 9.06 -25.62
C ARG A 112 6.86 10.20 -26.62
N ALA A 113 6.28 10.06 -27.81
CA ALA A 113 6.35 11.10 -28.83
C ALA A 113 5.70 12.40 -28.33
N GLU A 114 4.53 12.29 -27.71
CA GLU A 114 3.80 13.42 -27.14
C GLU A 114 4.54 14.03 -25.93
N LEU A 115 5.05 13.19 -25.03
CA LEU A 115 5.83 13.67 -23.87
C LEU A 115 7.11 14.40 -24.30
N GLN A 116 7.78 13.92 -25.37
CA GLN A 116 8.97 14.57 -25.91
C GLN A 116 8.64 15.93 -26.54
N ALA A 117 7.50 16.05 -27.23
CA ALA A 117 7.04 17.33 -27.77
C ALA A 117 6.83 18.38 -26.67
N ALA A 118 6.35 17.99 -25.49
CA ALA A 118 6.22 18.89 -24.34
C ALA A 118 7.56 19.36 -23.79
N VAL A 119 8.56 18.47 -23.76
CA VAL A 119 9.93 18.84 -23.37
C VAL A 119 10.51 19.84 -24.36
N ASP A 120 10.52 19.48 -25.64
CA ASP A 120 11.26 20.17 -26.71
C ASP A 120 10.60 21.48 -27.15
N LEU A 121 9.28 21.45 -27.33
CA LEU A 121 8.52 22.58 -27.90
C LEU A 121 7.77 23.38 -26.83
N GLY A 122 7.75 22.89 -25.57
CA GLY A 122 6.88 23.45 -24.55
C GLY A 122 5.39 23.27 -24.85
N ASN A 123 5.04 22.40 -25.81
CA ASN A 123 3.66 22.17 -26.16
C ASN A 123 2.98 21.27 -25.12
N THR A 124 2.07 21.84 -24.34
CA THR A 124 1.28 21.11 -23.33
C THR A 124 -0.16 20.88 -23.78
N ASP A 125 -0.50 21.19 -25.03
CA ASP A 125 -1.86 21.16 -25.57
C ASP A 125 -1.98 20.29 -26.85
N PRO A 126 -2.96 19.36 -26.97
CA PRO A 126 -3.92 18.90 -25.96
C PRO A 126 -3.49 17.60 -25.26
N TRP A 127 -3.51 17.63 -23.92
CA TRP A 127 -3.33 16.48 -23.04
C TRP A 127 -4.23 15.27 -23.38
N THR A 128 -5.43 15.51 -23.94
CA THR A 128 -6.39 14.46 -24.33
C THR A 128 -5.85 13.44 -25.33
N ALA A 129 -4.75 13.76 -26.03
CA ALA A 129 -4.09 12.86 -26.96
C ALA A 129 -3.20 11.80 -26.28
N LEU A 130 -2.88 11.94 -24.99
CA LEU A 130 -1.96 11.02 -24.33
C LEU A 130 -2.62 9.65 -24.10
N PRO A 131 -2.07 8.55 -24.66
CA PRO A 131 -2.66 7.22 -24.54
C PRO A 131 -2.37 6.56 -23.18
N LEU A 132 -2.36 7.34 -22.09
CA LEU A 132 -2.04 6.89 -20.74
C LEU A 132 -3.03 5.83 -20.20
N PRO A 133 -4.36 5.97 -20.34
CA PRO A 133 -5.29 4.93 -19.88
C PRO A 133 -5.03 3.61 -20.61
N LYS A 134 -4.75 3.67 -21.92
CA LYS A 134 -4.38 2.52 -22.76
C LYS A 134 -3.06 1.90 -22.27
N TRP A 135 -2.04 2.73 -21.98
CA TRP A 135 -0.75 2.28 -21.45
C TRP A 135 -0.92 1.53 -20.12
N LEU A 136 -1.60 2.15 -19.15
CA LEU A 136 -1.83 1.55 -17.84
C LEU A 136 -2.60 0.23 -17.94
N ALA A 137 -3.63 0.17 -18.78
CA ALA A 137 -4.41 -1.04 -18.99
C ALA A 137 -3.52 -2.18 -19.56
N ARG A 138 -2.71 -1.88 -20.58
CA ARG A 138 -1.79 -2.88 -21.18
C ARG A 138 -0.71 -3.32 -20.21
N ALA A 139 -0.08 -2.38 -19.49
CA ALA A 139 0.95 -2.68 -18.50
C ALA A 139 0.38 -3.46 -17.31
N GLY A 140 -0.87 -3.19 -16.93
CA GLY A 140 -1.63 -3.99 -15.96
C GLY A 140 -1.81 -5.44 -16.41
N LEU A 141 -2.31 -5.66 -17.62
CA LEU A 141 -2.49 -7.00 -18.19
C LEU A 141 -1.16 -7.77 -18.32
N ALA A 142 -0.08 -7.10 -18.70
CA ALA A 142 1.25 -7.71 -18.75
C ALA A 142 1.71 -8.13 -17.34
N THR A 143 1.55 -7.25 -16.34
CA THR A 143 1.89 -7.57 -14.94
C THR A 143 1.10 -8.77 -14.42
N ASP A 144 -0.21 -8.80 -14.66
CA ASP A 144 -1.07 -9.90 -14.20
C ASP A 144 -0.69 -11.24 -14.86
N SER A 145 -0.20 -11.20 -16.11
CA SER A 145 0.28 -12.40 -16.81
C SER A 145 1.59 -12.92 -16.25
N TYR A 146 2.49 -12.02 -15.83
CA TYR A 146 3.70 -12.40 -15.11
C TYR A 146 3.39 -12.96 -13.72
N GLU A 147 2.42 -12.38 -12.99
CA GLU A 147 1.95 -12.91 -11.70
C GLU A 147 1.43 -14.34 -11.86
N GLU A 148 0.59 -14.59 -12.87
CA GLU A 148 0.02 -15.91 -13.14
C GLU A 148 1.11 -16.93 -13.51
N ALA A 149 2.04 -16.57 -14.39
CA ALA A 149 3.15 -17.44 -14.76
C ALA A 149 4.09 -17.75 -13.58
N ALA A 150 4.35 -16.75 -12.73
CA ALA A 150 5.13 -16.91 -11.51
C ALA A 150 4.43 -17.84 -10.52
N LEU A 151 3.12 -17.70 -10.33
CA LEU A 151 2.32 -18.56 -9.45
C LEU A 151 2.30 -20.02 -9.93
N GLN A 152 2.23 -20.25 -11.25
CA GLN A 152 2.29 -21.59 -11.83
C GLN A 152 3.67 -22.23 -11.67
N SER A 153 4.74 -21.46 -11.81
CA SER A 153 6.12 -21.96 -11.80
C SER A 153 6.69 -22.07 -10.39
N THR A 154 6.34 -21.13 -9.51
CA THR A 154 6.81 -21.03 -8.12
C THR A 154 5.63 -20.69 -7.19
N PRO A 155 4.78 -21.67 -6.82
CA PRO A 155 3.59 -21.41 -6.00
C PRO A 155 3.86 -20.83 -4.61
N SER A 156 5.06 -21.04 -4.07
CA SER A 156 5.50 -20.50 -2.78
C SER A 156 5.91 -19.03 -2.85
N LEU A 157 6.14 -18.48 -4.04
CA LEU A 157 6.47 -17.07 -4.20
C LEU A 157 5.22 -16.22 -3.92
N PRO A 158 5.31 -15.18 -3.08
CA PRO A 158 4.18 -14.31 -2.79
C PRO A 158 3.92 -13.31 -3.95
N SER A 159 3.82 -13.81 -5.18
CA SER A 159 3.71 -13.03 -6.43
C SER A 159 2.58 -12.01 -6.37
N HIS A 160 1.43 -12.41 -5.83
CA HIS A 160 0.27 -11.53 -5.68
C HIS A 160 0.52 -10.39 -4.69
N VAL A 161 1.20 -10.67 -3.56
CA VAL A 161 1.61 -9.67 -2.56
C VAL A 161 2.58 -8.68 -3.18
N ILE A 162 3.56 -9.15 -3.95
CA ILE A 162 4.54 -8.31 -4.66
C ILE A 162 3.84 -7.39 -5.67
N ASN A 163 2.90 -7.91 -6.47
CA ASN A 163 2.13 -7.09 -7.42
C ASN A 163 1.30 -6.02 -6.69
N MET A 164 0.63 -6.39 -5.60
CA MET A 164 -0.20 -5.47 -4.82
C MET A 164 0.63 -4.36 -4.15
N ALA A 165 1.76 -4.71 -3.54
CA ALA A 165 2.71 -3.74 -3.01
C ALA A 165 3.27 -2.85 -4.12
N GLY A 166 3.58 -3.43 -5.28
CA GLY A 166 4.00 -2.68 -6.47
C GLY A 166 2.95 -1.69 -6.97
N ARG A 167 1.66 -2.02 -6.87
CA ARG A 167 0.54 -1.15 -7.26
C ARG A 167 0.45 0.09 -6.38
N GLN A 168 0.72 -0.01 -5.08
CA GLN A 168 0.70 1.16 -4.18
C GLN A 168 1.72 2.24 -4.61
N ARG A 169 2.92 1.85 -5.09
CA ARG A 169 3.91 2.81 -5.62
C ARG A 169 3.35 3.64 -6.77
N MET A 170 2.64 2.98 -7.69
CA MET A 170 2.00 3.64 -8.84
C MET A 170 0.87 4.58 -8.40
N LEU A 171 0.10 4.19 -7.38
CA LEU A 171 -1.05 4.97 -6.91
C LEU A 171 -0.66 6.35 -6.37
N PHE A 172 0.50 6.53 -5.74
CA PHE A 172 0.98 7.87 -5.34
C PHE A 172 1.08 8.84 -6.51
N GLN A 173 1.68 8.36 -7.61
CA GLN A 173 1.85 9.16 -8.83
C GLN A 173 0.51 9.38 -9.52
N LYS A 174 -0.35 8.35 -9.56
CA LYS A 174 -1.69 8.42 -10.16
C LYS A 174 -2.58 9.45 -9.46
N ILE A 175 -2.61 9.43 -8.12
CA ILE A 175 -3.35 10.39 -7.28
C ILE A 175 -2.85 11.82 -7.52
N SER A 176 -1.53 12.03 -7.49
CA SER A 176 -0.93 13.35 -7.73
C SER A 176 -1.26 13.89 -9.13
N LYS A 177 -1.19 13.02 -10.14
CA LYS A 177 -1.53 13.33 -11.53
C LYS A 177 -3.03 13.67 -11.68
N GLU A 178 -3.93 12.85 -11.13
CA GLU A 178 -5.39 13.08 -11.20
C GLU A 178 -5.79 14.39 -10.53
N ALA A 179 -5.21 14.71 -9.37
CA ALA A 179 -5.40 16.01 -8.73
C ALA A 179 -4.90 17.17 -9.61
N SER A 180 -3.73 17.02 -10.23
CA SER A 180 -3.16 18.05 -11.12
C SER A 180 -3.97 18.26 -12.41
N MET A 181 -4.65 17.22 -12.90
CA MET A 181 -5.59 17.32 -14.04
C MET A 181 -6.82 18.13 -13.69
N ILE A 182 -7.39 17.88 -12.51
CA ILE A 182 -8.52 18.66 -11.98
C ILE A 182 -8.12 20.13 -11.86
N ALA A 183 -6.95 20.41 -11.27
CA ALA A 183 -6.44 21.77 -11.12
C ALA A 183 -6.22 22.49 -12.47
N TYR A 184 -5.77 21.75 -13.48
CA TYR A 184 -5.61 22.25 -14.85
C TYR A 184 -6.96 22.54 -15.56
N GLY A 185 -8.06 21.99 -15.05
CA GLY A 185 -9.40 22.14 -15.64
C GLY A 185 -9.78 21.05 -16.65
N GLU A 186 -8.99 19.98 -16.74
CA GLU A 186 -9.23 18.86 -17.65
C GLU A 186 -10.19 17.84 -17.05
N ASP A 187 -11.28 17.52 -17.78
CA ASP A 187 -12.33 16.54 -17.39
C ASP A 187 -12.53 16.49 -15.86
N VAL A 188 -12.84 17.65 -15.28
CA VAL A 188 -12.86 17.83 -13.81
C VAL A 188 -13.72 16.76 -13.13
N ALA A 189 -14.90 16.49 -13.69
CA ALA A 189 -15.82 15.50 -13.14
C ALA A 189 -15.26 14.07 -13.24
N GLY A 190 -14.74 13.66 -14.40
CA GLY A 190 -14.15 12.33 -14.57
C GLY A 190 -12.90 12.13 -13.72
N ASN A 191 -12.04 13.15 -13.62
CA ASN A 191 -10.83 13.07 -12.81
C ASN A 191 -11.11 13.07 -11.30
N TRP A 192 -12.18 13.72 -10.82
CA TRP A 192 -12.62 13.58 -9.42
C TRP A 192 -13.05 12.13 -9.09
N VAL A 193 -13.79 11.49 -9.99
CA VAL A 193 -14.17 10.07 -9.85
C VAL A 193 -12.92 9.19 -9.86
N ALA A 194 -11.98 9.45 -10.77
CA ALA A 194 -10.72 8.71 -10.86
C ALA A 194 -9.85 8.88 -9.62
N LEU A 195 -9.72 10.11 -9.10
CA LEU A 195 -8.97 10.45 -7.89
C LEU A 195 -9.50 9.68 -6.67
N ASN A 196 -10.82 9.72 -6.44
CA ASN A 196 -11.43 8.99 -5.33
C ASN A 196 -11.25 7.48 -5.50
N SER A 197 -11.44 6.95 -6.71
CA SER A 197 -11.19 5.54 -6.99
C SER A 197 -9.74 5.13 -6.70
N SER A 198 -8.75 5.96 -7.06
CA SER A 198 -7.33 5.70 -6.75
C SER A 198 -7.04 5.71 -5.26
N ARG A 199 -7.67 6.61 -4.50
CA ARG A 199 -7.54 6.68 -3.03
C ARG A 199 -8.12 5.44 -2.35
N ASP A 200 -9.29 4.99 -2.82
CA ASP A 200 -9.91 3.76 -2.33
C ASP A 200 -9.06 2.54 -2.64
N MET A 201 -8.54 2.43 -3.87
CA MET A 201 -7.64 1.35 -4.27
C MET A 201 -6.35 1.32 -3.44
N PHE A 202 -5.81 2.48 -3.07
CA PHE A 202 -4.64 2.56 -2.20
C PHE A 202 -4.98 2.02 -0.82
N THR A 203 -6.06 2.53 -0.22
CA THR A 203 -6.51 2.15 1.12
C THR A 203 -6.83 0.66 1.20
N GLU A 204 -7.54 0.12 0.20
CA GLU A 204 -7.83 -1.32 0.11
C GLU A 204 -6.54 -2.15 0.04
N ALA A 205 -5.65 -1.83 -0.91
CA ALA A 205 -4.39 -2.56 -1.07
C ALA A 205 -3.51 -2.48 0.19
N HIS A 206 -3.49 -1.33 0.86
CA HIS A 206 -2.76 -1.12 2.10
C HIS A 206 -3.24 -2.05 3.21
N TRP A 207 -4.56 -2.09 3.44
CA TRP A 207 -5.13 -2.93 4.49
C TRP A 207 -5.12 -4.41 4.14
N VAL A 208 -5.24 -4.79 2.87
CA VAL A 208 -5.10 -6.18 2.45
C VAL A 208 -3.69 -6.71 2.72
N LEU A 209 -2.64 -5.91 2.48
CA LEU A 209 -1.27 -6.32 2.81
C LEU A 209 -1.07 -6.50 4.33
N LEU A 210 -1.64 -5.61 5.15
CA LEU A 210 -1.48 -5.66 6.61
C LEU A 210 -2.34 -6.74 7.28
N LEU A 211 -3.63 -6.80 6.93
CA LEU A 211 -4.63 -7.66 7.57
C LEU A 211 -4.74 -9.04 6.91
N GLY A 212 -4.23 -9.18 5.69
CA GLY A 212 -4.40 -10.36 4.86
C GLY A 212 -5.78 -10.41 4.18
N LYS A 213 -5.94 -11.41 3.32
CA LYS A 213 -7.19 -11.70 2.59
C LYS A 213 -7.27 -13.20 2.33
N LEU A 214 -8.46 -13.78 2.48
CA LEU A 214 -8.69 -15.18 2.14
C LEU A 214 -8.45 -15.45 0.65
N ALA A 215 -8.11 -16.69 0.32
CA ALA A 215 -7.96 -17.12 -1.07
C ALA A 215 -9.28 -16.91 -1.85
N ASP A 216 -9.15 -16.64 -3.15
CA ASP A 216 -10.28 -16.63 -4.08
C ASP A 216 -10.04 -17.65 -5.21
N SER A 217 -10.95 -17.72 -6.18
CA SER A 217 -10.87 -18.70 -7.27
C SER A 217 -9.66 -18.50 -8.20
N LYS A 218 -8.97 -17.36 -8.11
CA LYS A 218 -7.84 -17.02 -8.99
C LYS A 218 -6.53 -16.84 -8.24
N ARG A 219 -6.56 -16.57 -6.94
CA ARG A 219 -5.38 -16.14 -6.16
C ARG A 219 -5.30 -16.82 -4.79
N PRO A 220 -4.07 -17.16 -4.35
CA PRO A 220 -3.85 -17.70 -3.01
C PRO A 220 -4.19 -16.66 -1.94
N ALA A 221 -4.37 -17.13 -0.70
CA ALA A 221 -4.59 -16.25 0.43
C ALA A 221 -3.37 -15.32 0.63
N ILE A 222 -3.64 -14.07 0.98
CA ILE A 222 -2.63 -13.15 1.48
C ILE A 222 -2.58 -13.32 2.99
N ILE A 223 -1.43 -13.75 3.50
CA ILE A 223 -1.19 -13.87 4.92
C ILE A 223 -1.04 -12.46 5.49
N ARG A 224 -1.63 -12.22 6.67
CA ARG A 224 -1.47 -10.96 7.39
C ARG A 224 0.01 -10.67 7.65
N THR A 225 0.38 -9.39 7.65
CA THR A 225 1.74 -8.99 8.01
C THR A 225 1.90 -9.01 9.52
N THR A 226 2.84 -9.80 10.02
CA THR A 226 3.18 -9.89 11.45
C THR A 226 4.59 -9.42 11.77
N ASP A 227 5.45 -9.27 10.77
CA ASP A 227 6.82 -8.79 10.97
C ASP A 227 6.83 -7.31 11.36
N VAL A 228 7.49 -7.00 12.48
CA VAL A 228 7.53 -5.65 13.05
C VAL A 228 8.15 -4.64 12.09
N CYS A 229 9.20 -5.01 11.36
CA CYS A 229 9.87 -4.10 10.44
C CYS A 229 9.00 -3.81 9.22
N VAL A 230 8.28 -4.80 8.70
CA VAL A 230 7.29 -4.57 7.64
C VAL A 230 6.15 -3.67 8.13
N ILE A 231 5.64 -3.89 9.35
CA ILE A 231 4.58 -3.05 9.94
C ILE A 231 5.06 -1.60 10.10
N GLN A 232 6.25 -1.40 10.65
CA GLN A 232 6.85 -0.06 10.81
C GLN A 232 7.04 0.64 9.45
N GLN A 233 7.51 -0.10 8.44
CA GLN A 233 7.66 0.44 7.10
C GLN A 233 6.30 0.79 6.47
N MET A 234 5.29 -0.06 6.63
CA MET A 234 3.95 0.20 6.14
C MET A 234 3.29 1.37 6.88
N LYS A 235 3.60 1.58 8.17
CA LYS A 235 3.20 2.81 8.86
C LYS A 235 3.78 4.05 8.18
N LEU A 236 5.09 4.05 7.88
CA LEU A 236 5.71 5.18 7.18
C LEU A 236 5.07 5.43 5.81
N VAL A 237 4.69 4.36 5.10
CA VAL A 237 3.91 4.44 3.85
C VAL A 237 2.55 5.12 4.10
N ALA A 238 1.80 4.69 5.12
CA ALA A 238 0.49 5.27 5.46
C ALA A 238 0.58 6.75 5.86
N ASP A 239 1.57 7.11 6.67
CA ASP A 239 1.78 8.48 7.12
C ASP A 239 2.15 9.41 5.96
N THR A 240 3.02 8.93 5.07
CA THR A 240 3.41 9.70 3.88
C THR A 240 2.25 9.79 2.89
N TYR A 241 1.46 8.73 2.75
CA TYR A 241 0.22 8.74 1.98
C TYR A 241 -0.75 9.80 2.47
N GLY A 242 -1.03 9.87 3.78
CA GLY A 242 -1.99 10.84 4.33
C GLY A 242 -1.60 12.29 4.01
N LYS A 243 -0.30 12.62 4.06
CA LYS A 243 0.20 13.94 3.65
C LYS A 243 0.01 14.19 2.15
N LEU A 244 0.34 13.20 1.31
CA LEU A 244 0.20 13.29 -0.15
C LEU A 244 -1.28 13.40 -0.55
N GLU A 245 -2.16 12.64 0.09
CA GLU A 245 -3.60 12.67 -0.09
C GLU A 245 -4.16 14.05 0.25
N GLN A 246 -3.75 14.64 1.38
CA GLN A 246 -4.16 15.99 1.75
C GLN A 246 -3.73 17.02 0.71
N ALA A 247 -2.48 16.98 0.26
CA ALA A 247 -1.99 17.86 -0.80
C ALA A 247 -2.78 17.66 -2.11
N ALA A 248 -3.07 16.41 -2.48
CA ALA A 248 -3.83 16.08 -3.69
C ALA A 248 -5.26 16.65 -3.62
N LEU A 249 -5.93 16.54 -2.47
CA LEU A 249 -7.26 17.12 -2.29
C LEU A 249 -7.25 18.64 -2.33
N GLN A 250 -6.21 19.28 -1.78
CA GLN A 250 -6.02 20.73 -1.88
C GLN A 250 -5.81 21.18 -3.33
N THR A 251 -4.94 20.48 -4.08
CA THR A 251 -4.73 20.71 -5.52
C THR A 251 -6.03 20.56 -6.30
N ALA A 252 -6.74 19.46 -6.13
CA ALA A 252 -8.02 19.21 -6.79
C ALA A 252 -9.12 20.22 -6.43
N SER A 253 -9.02 20.85 -5.26
CA SER A 253 -9.93 21.93 -4.84
C SER A 253 -9.54 23.32 -5.36
N GLY A 254 -8.55 23.41 -6.25
CA GLY A 254 -8.11 24.65 -6.89
C GLY A 254 -6.88 25.32 -6.26
N ASN A 255 -6.28 24.74 -5.21
CA ASN A 255 -5.03 25.25 -4.66
C ASN A 255 -3.83 24.75 -5.48
N VAL A 256 -3.51 25.43 -6.58
CA VAL A 256 -2.40 25.07 -7.49
C VAL A 256 -1.05 25.06 -6.76
N ALA A 257 -0.85 25.89 -5.72
CA ALA A 257 0.40 25.89 -4.95
C ALA A 257 0.65 24.56 -4.21
N ALA A 258 -0.39 23.79 -3.89
CA ALA A 258 -0.25 22.46 -3.28
C ALA A 258 0.40 21.42 -4.23
N ILE A 259 0.56 21.73 -5.53
CA ILE A 259 1.35 20.89 -6.45
C ILE A 259 2.82 20.82 -6.02
N GLU A 260 3.36 21.87 -5.38
CA GLU A 260 4.71 21.83 -4.81
C GLU A 260 4.85 20.81 -3.68
N ASP A 261 3.80 20.62 -2.88
CA ASP A 261 3.79 19.59 -1.85
C ASP A 261 3.72 18.20 -2.48
N LEU A 262 2.95 18.03 -3.56
CA LEU A 262 2.94 16.79 -4.34
C LEU A 262 4.32 16.47 -4.94
N ILE A 263 5.05 17.48 -5.43
CA ILE A 263 6.44 17.35 -5.91
C ILE A 263 7.34 16.80 -4.79
N LYS A 264 7.27 17.39 -3.60
CA LYS A 264 8.14 17.03 -2.46
C LYS A 264 7.77 15.67 -1.86
N LEU A 265 6.49 15.36 -1.74
CA LEU A 265 5.99 14.15 -1.09
C LEU A 265 6.07 12.91 -1.97
N SER A 266 5.96 13.07 -3.30
CA SER A 266 5.94 11.95 -4.25
C SER A 266 7.19 11.05 -4.18
N PRO A 267 8.43 11.58 -4.21
CA PRO A 267 9.65 10.77 -4.06
C PRO A 267 9.74 10.09 -2.70
N VAL A 268 9.30 10.77 -1.63
CA VAL A 268 9.32 10.22 -0.25
C VAL A 268 8.36 9.05 -0.14
N ALA A 269 7.12 9.20 -0.65
CA ALA A 269 6.10 8.14 -0.65
C ALA A 269 6.55 6.94 -1.49
N PHE A 270 7.13 7.21 -2.67
CA PHE A 270 7.70 6.17 -3.53
C PHE A 270 8.82 5.43 -2.81
N SER A 271 9.77 6.13 -2.20
CA SER A 271 10.90 5.53 -1.50
C SER A 271 10.42 4.64 -0.35
N ALA A 272 9.49 5.13 0.48
CA ALA A 272 8.91 4.37 1.58
C ALA A 272 8.25 3.07 1.07
N MET A 273 7.43 3.16 0.02
CA MET A 273 6.77 1.98 -0.51
C MET A 273 7.71 1.05 -1.29
N ASN A 274 8.77 1.59 -1.90
CA ASN A 274 9.80 0.79 -2.56
C ASN A 274 10.59 -0.06 -1.55
N THR A 275 10.90 0.48 -0.38
CA THR A 275 11.46 -0.30 0.74
C THR A 275 10.49 -1.39 1.18
N ALA A 276 9.19 -1.07 1.35
CA ALA A 276 8.18 -2.07 1.71
C ALA A 276 8.09 -3.21 0.69
N VAL A 277 8.12 -2.89 -0.62
CA VAL A 277 8.18 -3.91 -1.68
C VAL A 277 9.41 -4.79 -1.51
N GLY A 278 10.58 -4.22 -1.23
CA GLY A 278 11.81 -4.97 -0.95
C GLY A 278 11.65 -6.00 0.19
N PHE A 279 10.96 -5.61 1.26
CA PHE A 279 10.65 -6.53 2.36
C PHE A 279 9.71 -7.66 1.94
N TYR A 280 8.62 -7.36 1.22
CA TYR A 280 7.72 -8.40 0.70
C TYR A 280 8.39 -9.32 -0.32
N THR A 281 9.34 -8.82 -1.12
CA THR A 281 10.04 -9.63 -2.12
C THR A 281 11.09 -10.56 -1.52
N SER A 282 11.76 -10.13 -0.44
CA SER A 282 12.84 -10.91 0.19
C SER A 282 12.32 -11.87 1.27
N GLY A 283 11.12 -11.62 1.81
CA GLY A 283 10.56 -12.40 2.91
C GLY A 283 11.24 -12.16 4.25
N SER A 284 12.15 -11.18 4.33
CA SER A 284 12.84 -10.77 5.55
C SER A 284 12.93 -9.25 5.58
N ALA A 285 12.69 -8.63 6.73
CA ALA A 285 12.82 -7.21 6.90
C ALA A 285 13.82 -6.90 8.02
N SER A 286 14.62 -5.85 7.80
CA SER A 286 15.52 -5.32 8.82
C SER A 286 15.23 -3.84 8.98
N CYS A 287 14.92 -3.43 10.20
CA CYS A 287 14.67 -2.06 10.58
C CYS A 287 15.62 -1.68 11.71
N GLY A 288 16.06 -0.42 11.71
CA GLY A 288 16.84 0.14 12.83
C GLY A 288 15.95 0.32 14.06
N ALA A 289 16.58 0.69 15.18
CA ALA A 289 15.83 1.17 16.33
C ALA A 289 14.96 2.37 15.92
N LEU A 290 13.69 2.38 16.33
CA LEU A 290 12.82 3.52 16.14
C LEU A 290 13.22 4.65 17.08
N ASP A 291 13.34 5.85 16.54
CA ASP A 291 13.36 7.08 17.32
C ASP A 291 11.90 7.51 17.56
N ILE A 292 11.38 7.19 18.75
CA ILE A 292 10.00 7.48 19.14
C ILE A 292 10.02 8.69 20.07
N SER A 293 9.35 9.77 19.65
CA SER A 293 9.29 10.99 20.44
C SER A 293 8.45 10.82 21.72
N PHE A 294 8.69 11.66 22.73
CA PHE A 294 7.86 11.71 23.94
C PHE A 294 6.36 11.88 23.63
N ALA A 295 6.03 12.68 22.62
CA ALA A 295 4.65 12.89 22.17
C ALA A 295 4.04 11.59 21.63
N GLU A 296 4.81 10.78 20.91
CA GLU A 296 4.38 9.50 20.35
C GLU A 296 4.22 8.42 21.43
N TRP A 297 5.16 8.34 22.37
CA TRP A 297 5.02 7.48 23.55
C TRP A 297 3.77 7.82 24.36
N THR A 298 3.55 9.11 24.60
CA THR A 298 2.36 9.59 25.31
C THR A 298 1.07 9.24 24.55
N ALA A 299 1.08 9.37 23.22
CA ALA A 299 -0.09 9.07 22.40
C ALA A 299 -0.46 7.58 22.42
N VAL A 300 0.52 6.66 22.31
CA VAL A 300 0.22 5.23 22.38
C VAL A 300 -0.23 4.78 23.76
N ILE A 301 0.37 5.31 24.83
CA ILE A 301 -0.09 5.07 26.22
C ILE A 301 -1.54 5.52 26.39
N ARG A 302 -1.90 6.71 25.88
CA ARG A 302 -3.30 7.18 25.90
C ARG A 302 -4.23 6.28 25.10
N GLU A 303 -3.81 5.79 23.93
CA GLU A 303 -4.62 4.91 23.11
C GLU A 303 -4.84 3.54 23.80
N ILE A 304 -3.85 3.00 24.51
CA ILE A 304 -4.03 1.79 25.34
C ILE A 304 -5.06 2.04 26.45
N GLY A 305 -4.96 3.18 27.13
CA GLY A 305 -5.95 3.59 28.14
C GLY A 305 -7.36 3.77 27.55
N HIS A 306 -7.43 4.31 26.33
CA HIS A 306 -8.68 4.45 25.58
C HIS A 306 -9.30 3.09 25.24
N LEU A 307 -8.51 2.13 24.75
CA LEU A 307 -8.98 0.76 24.50
C LEU A 307 -9.55 0.11 25.76
N ARG A 308 -8.86 0.28 26.90
CA ARG A 308 -9.33 -0.22 28.20
C ARG A 308 -10.68 0.39 28.58
N MET A 309 -10.80 1.71 28.49
CA MET A 309 -12.06 2.42 28.76
C MET A 309 -13.18 1.91 27.87
N LEU A 310 -12.93 1.75 26.56
CA LEU A 310 -13.91 1.22 25.62
C LEU A 310 -14.35 -0.21 25.98
N SER A 311 -13.44 -1.08 26.42
CA SER A 311 -13.83 -2.44 26.85
C SER A 311 -14.75 -2.44 28.07
N GLN A 312 -14.52 -1.54 29.03
CA GLN A 312 -15.38 -1.40 30.21
C GLN A 312 -16.74 -0.82 29.83
N LYS A 313 -16.72 0.22 28.99
CA LYS A 313 -17.93 0.85 28.46
C LYS A 313 -18.80 -0.14 27.70
N ALA A 314 -18.21 -1.00 26.87
CA ALA A 314 -18.93 -2.04 26.14
C ALA A 314 -19.63 -3.02 27.09
N SER A 315 -18.98 -3.43 28.19
CA SER A 315 -19.63 -4.26 29.22
C SER A 315 -20.79 -3.54 29.91
N THR A 316 -20.65 -2.24 30.19
CA THR A 316 -21.75 -1.46 30.79
C THR A 316 -22.93 -1.29 29.84
N GLU A 317 -22.68 -0.94 28.58
CA GLU A 317 -23.72 -0.79 27.56
C GLU A 317 -24.42 -2.12 27.28
N PHE A 318 -23.68 -3.23 27.30
CA PHE A 318 -24.26 -4.57 27.25
C PHE A 318 -25.26 -4.84 28.39
N LEU A 319 -24.91 -4.49 29.63
CA LEU A 319 -25.84 -4.65 30.76
C LEU A 319 -27.09 -3.79 30.62
N LEU A 320 -26.98 -2.59 30.05
CA LEU A 320 -28.14 -1.73 29.76
C LEU A 320 -29.05 -2.37 28.70
N VAL A 321 -28.48 -2.89 27.62
CA VAL A 321 -29.22 -3.64 26.59
C VAL A 321 -29.93 -4.86 27.21
N ALA A 322 -29.25 -5.62 28.06
CA ALA A 322 -29.82 -6.78 28.74
C ALA A 322 -30.95 -6.36 29.69
N PHE A 323 -30.76 -5.30 30.50
CA PHE A 323 -31.77 -4.82 31.43
C PHE A 323 -33.04 -4.32 30.72
N ALA A 324 -32.89 -3.56 29.63
CA ALA A 324 -34.01 -3.09 28.81
C ALA A 324 -34.87 -4.24 28.26
N LYS A 325 -34.25 -5.37 27.91
CA LYS A 325 -34.92 -6.59 27.45
C LYS A 325 -35.76 -7.22 28.57
N TYR A 326 -35.23 -7.26 29.79
CA TYR A 326 -35.95 -7.81 30.95
C TYR A 326 -37.05 -6.88 31.47
N SER A 327 -36.91 -5.57 31.34
CA SER A 327 -37.89 -4.59 31.85
C SER A 327 -39.11 -4.39 30.95
N GLY A 328 -39.24 -5.13 29.84
CA GLY A 328 -40.38 -5.06 28.92
C GLY A 328 -40.52 -3.73 28.16
N ASN A 329 -39.50 -2.86 28.19
CA ASN A 329 -39.56 -1.53 27.61
C ASN A 329 -38.90 -1.53 26.22
N GLY A 330 -39.65 -1.98 25.21
CA GLY A 330 -39.15 -2.27 23.86
C GLY A 330 -38.41 -1.11 23.16
N ASN A 331 -38.70 0.14 23.51
CA ASN A 331 -38.08 1.32 22.89
C ASN A 331 -36.64 1.62 23.36
N SER A 332 -36.20 1.11 24.52
CA SER A 332 -34.82 1.31 25.03
C SER A 332 -33.80 0.45 24.26
N THR A 333 -34.24 -0.67 23.67
CA THR A 333 -33.34 -1.67 23.08
C THR A 333 -32.57 -1.20 21.85
N THR A 334 -33.09 -0.22 21.09
CA THR A 334 -32.44 0.25 19.85
C THR A 334 -31.32 1.25 20.15
N ALA A 335 -31.57 2.25 21.00
CA ALA A 335 -30.58 3.28 21.31
C ALA A 335 -29.37 2.68 22.05
N ASP A 336 -29.63 1.81 23.04
CA ASP A 336 -28.59 1.14 23.81
C ASP A 336 -27.73 0.22 22.91
N ARG A 337 -28.37 -0.46 21.94
CA ARG A 337 -27.66 -1.30 20.96
C ARG A 337 -26.85 -0.48 19.96
N ILE A 338 -27.33 0.68 19.53
CA ILE A 338 -26.56 1.61 18.69
C ILE A 338 -25.32 2.09 19.44
N ALA A 339 -25.45 2.43 20.72
CA ALA A 339 -24.33 2.85 21.56
C ALA A 339 -23.29 1.73 21.70
N LEU A 340 -23.73 0.51 22.02
CA LEU A 340 -22.85 -0.66 22.11
C LEU A 340 -22.09 -0.92 20.80
N ASN A 341 -22.77 -0.88 19.65
CA ASN A 341 -22.15 -1.07 18.34
C ASN A 341 -21.13 0.03 18.01
N ALA A 342 -21.40 1.28 18.42
CA ALA A 342 -20.45 2.37 18.28
C ALA A 342 -19.20 2.15 19.15
N THR A 343 -19.37 1.66 20.38
CA THR A 343 -18.24 1.30 21.26
C THR A 343 -17.41 0.15 20.69
N ILE A 344 -18.04 -0.91 20.16
CA ILE A 344 -17.36 -2.02 19.47
C ILE A 344 -16.56 -1.51 18.27
N THR A 345 -17.15 -0.63 17.46
CA THR A 345 -16.45 0.02 16.33
C THR A 345 -15.23 0.82 16.81
N GLY A 346 -15.37 1.55 17.92
CA GLY A 346 -14.27 2.26 18.57
C GLY A 346 -13.14 1.32 19.01
N MET A 347 -13.47 0.15 19.57
CA MET A 347 -12.47 -0.85 19.98
C MET A 347 -11.69 -1.37 18.77
N HIS A 348 -12.36 -1.72 17.68
CA HIS A 348 -11.69 -2.15 16.44
C HIS A 348 -10.75 -1.08 15.90
N LEU A 349 -11.17 0.20 15.91
CA LEU A 349 -10.32 1.31 15.46
C LEU A 349 -9.11 1.49 16.37
N SER A 350 -9.31 1.44 17.69
CA SER A 350 -8.23 1.54 18.68
C SER A 350 -7.18 0.44 18.49
N LEU A 351 -7.62 -0.82 18.38
CA LEU A 351 -6.72 -1.96 18.10
C LEU A 351 -5.98 -1.81 16.77
N LYS A 352 -6.65 -1.29 15.74
CA LYS A 352 -6.00 -1.03 14.45
C LYS A 352 -4.86 0.00 14.58
N LYS A 353 -5.08 1.08 15.33
CA LYS A 353 -4.05 2.09 15.64
C LYS A 353 -2.90 1.48 16.45
N LEU A 354 -3.19 0.65 17.45
CA LEU A 354 -2.15 0.00 18.26
C LEU A 354 -1.33 -1.04 17.45
N LYS A 355 -1.96 -1.76 16.52
CA LYS A 355 -1.29 -2.74 15.66
C LYS A 355 -0.33 -2.10 14.65
N PHE A 356 -0.79 -1.04 13.98
CA PHE A 356 -0.11 -0.52 12.78
C PHE A 356 0.38 0.93 12.91
N GLY A 357 0.10 1.59 14.05
CA GLY A 357 0.32 3.01 14.23
C GLY A 357 -0.71 3.89 13.51
N ALA A 358 -0.65 5.19 13.78
CA ALA A 358 -1.45 6.22 13.11
C ALA A 358 -0.75 7.59 13.22
N GLY A 359 -0.16 8.08 12.13
CA GLY A 359 0.59 9.35 12.13
C GLY A 359 -0.25 10.57 12.49
N VAL A 360 -1.52 10.61 12.07
CA VAL A 360 -2.46 11.70 12.42
C VAL A 360 -2.69 11.83 13.93
N ASP A 361 -2.66 10.71 14.64
CA ASP A 361 -2.83 10.64 16.10
C ASP A 361 -1.48 10.61 16.84
N LYS A 362 -0.37 10.66 16.10
CA LYS A 362 1.00 10.46 16.61
C LYS A 362 1.18 9.12 17.32
N ILE A 363 0.49 8.07 16.88
CA ILE A 363 0.66 6.74 17.46
C ILE A 363 1.76 6.00 16.68
N PRO A 364 2.90 5.65 17.30
CA PRO A 364 3.96 4.88 16.67
C PRO A 364 3.49 3.46 16.36
N ALA A 365 4.12 2.80 15.39
CA ALA A 365 4.03 1.35 15.28
C ALA A 365 4.79 0.72 16.46
N ALA A 366 4.43 -0.50 16.84
CA ALA A 366 5.13 -1.18 17.92
C ALA A 366 6.65 -1.27 17.63
N PRO A 367 7.51 -0.95 18.62
CA PRO A 367 8.97 -0.87 18.42
C PRO A 367 9.65 -2.24 18.35
N THR A 368 9.02 -3.29 18.88
CA THR A 368 9.61 -4.64 18.94
C THR A 368 8.62 -5.71 18.51
N GLN A 369 9.14 -6.84 18.03
CA GLN A 369 8.30 -7.99 17.63
C GLN A 369 7.45 -8.50 18.79
N GLY A 370 8.00 -8.59 20.00
CA GLY A 370 7.24 -9.03 21.18
C GLY A 370 6.05 -8.12 21.50
N MET A 371 6.13 -6.82 21.21
CA MET A 371 5.00 -5.91 21.34
C MET A 371 3.97 -6.11 20.24
N VAL A 372 4.40 -6.26 18.98
CA VAL A 372 3.50 -6.60 17.87
C VAL A 372 2.71 -7.87 18.18
N ASP A 373 3.41 -8.94 18.56
CA ASP A 373 2.81 -10.23 18.89
C ASP A 373 1.79 -10.09 20.03
N TYR A 374 2.13 -9.30 21.05
CA TYR A 374 1.24 -9.09 22.18
C TYR A 374 -0.01 -8.27 21.79
N VAL A 375 0.13 -7.22 20.97
CA VAL A 375 -1.02 -6.47 20.45
C VAL A 375 -1.93 -7.37 19.59
N PHE A 376 -1.37 -8.25 18.77
CA PHE A 376 -2.17 -9.24 18.03
C PHE A 376 -2.87 -10.25 18.95
N ALA A 377 -2.24 -10.64 20.07
CA ALA A 377 -2.90 -11.47 21.07
C ALA A 377 -4.08 -10.73 21.73
N VAL A 378 -3.92 -9.43 22.06
CA VAL A 378 -4.98 -8.57 22.58
C VAL A 378 -6.13 -8.43 21.56
N ASP A 379 -5.83 -8.32 20.26
CA ASP A 379 -6.83 -8.30 19.18
C ASP A 379 -7.65 -9.59 19.12
N GLY A 380 -7.01 -10.75 19.33
CA GLY A 380 -7.67 -12.03 19.48
C GLY A 380 -8.61 -12.08 20.70
N MET A 381 -8.14 -11.60 21.86
CA MET A 381 -8.95 -11.51 23.08
C MET A 381 -10.14 -10.56 22.90
N SER A 382 -9.94 -9.43 22.23
CA SER A 382 -11.01 -8.48 21.91
C SER A 382 -12.03 -9.09 20.98
N SER A 383 -11.62 -9.92 20.02
CA SER A 383 -12.54 -10.62 19.13
C SER A 383 -13.44 -11.59 19.90
N SER A 384 -12.87 -12.36 20.85
CA SER A 384 -13.67 -13.22 21.74
C SER A 384 -14.60 -12.42 22.64
N PHE A 385 -14.18 -11.27 23.14
CA PHE A 385 -15.02 -10.37 23.92
C PHE A 385 -16.20 -9.82 23.10
N ILE A 386 -15.95 -9.38 21.87
CA ILE A 386 -17.00 -8.90 20.96
C ILE A 386 -17.99 -10.02 20.63
N GLN A 387 -17.51 -11.23 20.35
CA GLN A 387 -18.39 -12.38 20.14
C GLN A 387 -19.29 -12.67 21.35
N ALA A 388 -18.77 -12.53 22.58
CA ALA A 388 -19.57 -12.69 23.78
C ALA A 388 -20.65 -11.59 23.92
N LEU A 389 -20.32 -10.33 23.59
CA LEU A 389 -21.29 -9.22 23.57
C LEU A 389 -22.41 -9.47 22.55
N GLU A 390 -22.07 -9.99 21.37
CA GLU A 390 -23.04 -10.30 20.31
C GLU A 390 -23.91 -11.51 20.62
N ALA A 391 -23.36 -12.50 21.33
CA ALA A 391 -24.06 -13.73 21.72
C ALA A 391 -25.06 -13.54 22.88
N ASP A 392 -25.13 -12.37 23.50
CA ASP A 392 -25.98 -12.09 24.67
C ASP A 392 -25.68 -12.99 25.89
N ASP A 393 -24.42 -13.43 26.03
CA ASP A 393 -23.96 -14.28 27.14
C ASP A 393 -23.25 -13.45 28.21
N GLY A 394 -24.00 -13.03 29.23
CA GLY A 394 -23.46 -12.21 30.32
C GLY A 394 -22.30 -12.86 31.09
N SER A 395 -22.25 -14.19 31.17
CA SER A 395 -21.15 -14.89 31.86
C SER A 395 -19.86 -14.86 31.04
N ALA A 396 -19.98 -15.07 29.72
CA ALA A 396 -18.87 -14.95 28.78
C ALA A 396 -18.38 -13.50 28.69
N VAL A 397 -19.30 -12.52 28.67
CA VAL A 397 -18.97 -11.09 28.68
C VAL A 397 -18.16 -10.71 29.92
N ALA A 398 -18.56 -11.17 31.12
CA ALA A 398 -17.84 -10.90 32.35
C ALA A 398 -16.43 -11.52 32.36
N SER A 399 -16.28 -12.76 31.88
CA SER A 399 -14.99 -13.43 31.80
C SER A 399 -14.06 -12.76 30.77
N ALA A 400 -14.59 -12.43 29.59
CA ALA A 400 -13.83 -11.84 28.51
C ALA A 400 -13.47 -10.38 28.78
N SER A 401 -14.32 -9.60 29.47
CA SER A 401 -13.99 -8.24 29.89
C SER A 401 -12.86 -8.22 30.92
N GLN A 402 -12.85 -9.15 31.88
CA GLN A 402 -11.75 -9.30 32.82
C GLN A 402 -10.43 -9.64 32.10
N THR A 403 -10.50 -10.50 31.08
CA THR A 403 -9.35 -10.83 30.22
C THR A 403 -8.82 -9.59 29.50
N MET A 404 -9.71 -8.76 28.93
CA MET A 404 -9.34 -7.49 28.29
C MET A 404 -8.69 -6.50 29.26
N LEU A 405 -9.18 -6.41 30.50
CA LEU A 405 -8.59 -5.55 31.53
C LEU A 405 -7.15 -5.96 31.88
N VAL A 406 -6.93 -7.26 32.10
CA VAL A 406 -5.58 -7.78 32.38
C VAL A 406 -4.66 -7.57 31.17
N ALA A 407 -5.17 -7.78 29.97
CA ALA A 407 -4.37 -7.66 28.75
C ALA A 407 -3.97 -6.21 28.45
N THR A 408 -4.89 -5.25 28.62
CA THR A 408 -4.61 -3.82 28.46
C THR A 408 -3.68 -3.26 29.54
N GLU A 409 -3.77 -3.75 30.77
CA GLU A 409 -2.80 -3.42 31.84
C GLU A 409 -1.40 -3.89 31.46
N LYS A 410 -1.24 -5.15 31.07
CA LYS A 410 0.07 -5.68 30.66
C LYS A 410 0.61 -4.94 29.44
N LEU A 411 -0.24 -4.60 28.47
CA LEU A 411 0.15 -3.81 27.30
C LEU A 411 0.67 -2.43 27.71
N MET A 412 -0.01 -1.77 28.67
CA MET A 412 0.43 -0.50 29.23
C MET A 412 1.82 -0.62 29.86
N THR A 413 2.03 -1.61 30.72
CA THR A 413 3.33 -1.86 31.37
C THR A 413 4.44 -2.06 30.34
N MET A 414 4.20 -2.87 29.30
CA MET A 414 5.18 -3.12 28.24
C MET A 414 5.61 -1.81 27.54
N TYR A 415 4.64 -0.94 27.20
CA TYR A 415 4.94 0.34 26.54
C TYR A 415 5.63 1.34 27.46
N MET A 416 5.25 1.40 28.74
CA MET A 416 5.92 2.26 29.73
C MET A 416 7.37 1.86 29.94
N GLU A 417 7.65 0.56 30.13
CA GLU A 417 9.02 0.05 30.29
C GLU A 417 9.89 0.31 29.06
N ALA A 418 9.32 0.26 27.85
CA ALA A 418 10.06 0.58 26.64
C ALA A 418 10.32 2.08 26.48
N ALA A 419 9.36 2.92 26.86
CA ALA A 419 9.56 4.37 26.90
C ALA A 419 10.71 4.74 27.86
N GLU A 420 10.71 4.20 29.08
CA GLU A 420 11.77 4.39 30.08
C GLU A 420 13.16 3.95 29.58
N LYS A 421 13.23 2.86 28.81
CA LYS A 421 14.50 2.39 28.21
C LYS A 421 14.97 3.27 27.06
N SER A 422 14.05 3.87 26.30
CA SER A 422 14.38 4.68 25.11
C SER A 422 14.89 6.08 25.47
N ASP A 423 14.47 6.63 26.60
CA ASP A 423 14.96 7.89 27.14
C ASP A 423 15.28 7.71 28.63
N PRO A 424 16.50 7.22 28.96
CA PRO A 424 16.91 6.97 30.34
C PRO A 424 17.22 8.26 31.12
N THR A 425 16.63 9.41 30.78
CA THR A 425 16.91 10.65 31.49
C THR A 425 16.59 10.49 33.00
N PRO A 426 17.59 10.73 33.87
CA PRO A 426 17.47 10.50 35.29
C PRO A 426 16.72 11.66 35.95
N GLY A 427 15.49 11.39 36.40
CA GLY A 427 14.82 12.20 37.40
C GLY A 427 13.91 13.30 36.86
N CYS A 428 12.77 13.44 37.52
CA CYS A 428 11.97 14.65 37.55
C CYS A 428 12.88 15.89 37.68
N SER A 429 12.80 16.81 36.72
CA SER A 429 13.24 18.20 36.89
C SER A 429 12.01 19.11 36.96
#